data_AF-A0A6I9Q4F0-F1
#
_entry.id   AF-A0A6I9Q4F0-F1
#
_cell.length_a   1.000
_cell.length_b   1.000
_cell.length_c   1.000
_cell.angle_alpha   90.00
_cell.angle_beta   90.00
_cell.angle_gamma   90.00
#
_symmetry.space_group_name_H-M   'P 1'
#
loop_
_entity.id
_entity.type
_entity.pdbx_description
1 polymer ?
#
loop_
_entity_poly.entity_id
_entity_poly.type
_entity_poly.pdbx_seq_one_letter_code
_entity_poly.pdbx_strand_id
1 'polypeptide(L)'
;MVVHCSAGAGRTGCFIVIDIMLDMAEREGVVDIYNCVRELRSRRVNMVQTEEQYVFIHDAILEACLCGDTTIPASQLRSVYYDMNRLDPQTNSSPIKEEFRTLNMVTPTLRVEDCSIALLPRNHEKNRCMDVLPPDRCLPFLITIDGESSNYINAALMDDQYKFCYEVALEYLNSG
;
A
#
# COMPACT_ATOMS: atom_id res chain seq x y z
N MET A 1 -16.70 -19.87 -8.17
CA MET A 1 -15.63 -19.68 -7.16
C MET A 1 -16.22 -19.96 -5.77
N VAL A 2 -15.47 -20.60 -4.88
CA VAL A 2 -15.84 -20.77 -3.46
C VAL A 2 -14.93 -19.86 -2.63
N VAL A 3 -15.51 -18.96 -1.84
CA VAL A 3 -14.76 -18.02 -0.99
C VAL A 3 -15.15 -18.26 0.46
N HIS A 4 -14.17 -18.45 1.35
CA HIS A 4 -14.44 -18.58 2.78
C HIS A 4 -13.34 -17.93 3.62
N CYS A 5 -13.67 -17.64 4.87
CA CYS A 5 -12.72 -17.28 5.92
C CYS A 5 -12.99 -18.18 7.13
N SER A 6 -13.06 -17.63 8.34
CA SER A 6 -13.52 -18.39 9.52
C SER A 6 -15.06 -18.50 9.52
N ALA A 7 -15.76 -17.38 9.72
CA ALA A 7 -17.24 -17.35 9.67
C ALA A 7 -17.82 -17.27 8.25
N GLY A 8 -16.98 -17.04 7.24
CA GLY A 8 -17.40 -16.83 5.85
C GLY A 8 -18.28 -15.58 5.68
N ALA A 9 -17.93 -14.47 6.34
CA ALA A 9 -18.75 -13.25 6.36
C ALA A 9 -17.94 -11.95 6.26
N GLY A 10 -16.92 -11.74 7.12
CA GLY A 10 -16.08 -10.53 7.11
C GLY A 10 -15.18 -10.43 5.87
N ARG A 11 -13.97 -11.00 5.93
CA ARG A 11 -13.02 -11.01 4.79
C ARG A 11 -13.62 -11.59 3.50
N THR A 12 -14.46 -12.61 3.63
CA THR A 12 -15.21 -13.17 2.49
C THR A 12 -16.11 -12.12 1.85
N GLY A 13 -16.82 -11.32 2.65
CA GLY A 13 -17.64 -10.23 2.14
C GLY A 13 -16.80 -9.14 1.49
N CYS A 14 -15.69 -8.72 2.10
CA CYS A 14 -14.78 -7.74 1.49
C CYS A 14 -14.34 -8.19 0.10
N PHE A 15 -13.84 -9.42 0.00
CA PHE A 15 -13.37 -9.97 -1.27
C PHE A 15 -14.47 -10.00 -2.35
N ILE A 16 -15.68 -10.47 -2.00
CA ILE A 16 -16.80 -10.53 -2.94
C ILE A 16 -17.24 -9.13 -3.38
N VAL A 17 -17.31 -8.16 -2.45
CA VAL A 17 -17.72 -6.79 -2.80
C VAL A 17 -16.69 -6.15 -3.72
N ILE A 18 -15.40 -6.26 -3.40
CA ILE A 18 -14.32 -5.71 -4.24
C ILE A 18 -14.40 -6.30 -5.65
N ASP A 19 -14.53 -7.62 -5.78
CA ASP A 19 -14.65 -8.31 -7.08
C ASP A 19 -15.82 -7.77 -7.92
N ILE A 20 -17.01 -7.67 -7.33
CA ILE A 20 -18.21 -7.14 -8.01
C ILE A 20 -18.02 -5.67 -8.39
N MET A 21 -17.44 -4.86 -7.50
CA MET A 21 -17.29 -3.42 -7.74
C MET A 21 -16.21 -3.07 -8.75
N LEU A 22 -15.13 -3.87 -8.84
CA LEU A 22 -14.13 -3.71 -9.88
C LEU A 22 -14.72 -4.05 -11.26
N ASP A 23 -15.52 -5.11 -11.37
CA ASP A 23 -16.23 -5.45 -12.62
C ASP A 23 -17.21 -4.35 -13.03
N MET A 24 -17.95 -3.77 -12.07
CA MET A 24 -18.86 -2.66 -12.33
C MET A 24 -18.12 -1.39 -12.75
N ALA A 25 -17.00 -1.08 -12.08
CA ALA A 25 -16.16 0.07 -12.44
C ALA A 25 -15.62 -0.05 -13.87
N GLU A 26 -15.15 -1.24 -14.26
CA GLU A 26 -14.61 -1.49 -15.60
C GLU A 26 -15.68 -1.40 -16.69
N ARG A 27 -16.87 -1.97 -16.45
CA ARG A 27 -17.93 -2.08 -17.47
C ARG A 27 -18.83 -0.85 -17.57
N GLU A 28 -19.11 -0.21 -16.44
CA GLU A 28 -20.12 0.84 -16.32
C GLU A 28 -19.53 2.19 -15.91
N GLY A 29 -18.28 2.23 -15.42
CA GLY A 29 -17.64 3.46 -14.95
C GLY A 29 -18.21 3.99 -13.63
N VAL A 30 -18.95 3.17 -12.88
CA VAL A 30 -19.61 3.52 -11.62
C VAL A 30 -19.44 2.42 -10.58
N VAL A 31 -19.58 2.79 -9.30
CA VAL A 31 -19.50 1.85 -8.17
C VAL A 31 -20.62 2.13 -7.18
N ASP A 32 -21.19 1.07 -6.58
CA ASP A 32 -22.24 1.17 -5.57
C ASP A 32 -21.99 0.17 -4.42
N ILE A 33 -21.00 0.50 -3.61
CA ILE A 33 -20.52 -0.34 -2.50
C ILE A 33 -21.63 -0.56 -1.47
N TYR A 34 -22.40 0.49 -1.15
CA TYR A 34 -23.45 0.43 -0.16
C TYR A 34 -24.54 -0.57 -0.54
N ASN A 35 -25.09 -0.45 -1.76
CA ASN A 35 -26.16 -1.35 -2.19
C ASN A 35 -25.63 -2.77 -2.38
N CYS A 36 -24.40 -2.94 -2.87
CA CYS A 36 -23.75 -4.26 -2.96
C CYS A 36 -23.67 -4.94 -1.59
N VAL A 37 -23.15 -4.27 -0.56
CA VAL A 37 -23.07 -4.82 0.81
C VAL A 37 -24.46 -5.12 1.37
N ARG A 38 -25.44 -4.23 1.15
CA ARG A 38 -26.83 -4.42 1.58
C ARG A 38 -27.43 -5.68 0.95
N GLU A 39 -27.22 -5.89 -0.35
CA GLU A 39 -27.68 -7.08 -1.06
C GLU A 39 -26.99 -8.36 -0.56
N LEU A 40 -25.68 -8.34 -0.33
CA LEU A 40 -24.98 -9.49 0.26
C LEU A 40 -25.54 -9.84 1.64
N ARG A 41 -25.83 -8.84 2.47
CA ARG A 41 -26.44 -9.02 3.80
C ARG A 41 -27.85 -9.63 3.73
N SER A 42 -28.60 -9.38 2.66
CA SER A 42 -29.90 -10.01 2.43
C SER A 42 -29.81 -11.52 2.15
N ARG A 43 -28.67 -11.98 1.61
CA ARG A 43 -28.43 -13.39 1.27
C ARG A 43 -27.74 -14.14 2.40
N ARG A 44 -26.87 -13.46 3.15
CA ARG A 44 -26.14 -14.02 4.30
C ARG A 44 -25.92 -12.93 5.34
N VAL A 45 -26.31 -13.20 6.58
CA VAL A 45 -26.16 -12.24 7.68
C VAL A 45 -24.69 -11.88 7.91
N ASN A 46 -24.46 -10.65 8.37
CA ASN A 46 -23.15 -10.14 8.78
C ASN A 46 -22.06 -10.12 7.68
N MET A 47 -22.43 -10.08 6.39
CA MET A 47 -21.47 -9.81 5.32
C MET A 47 -20.85 -8.43 5.52
N VAL A 48 -19.52 -8.36 5.50
CA VAL A 48 -18.71 -7.19 5.92
C VAL A 48 -19.03 -6.81 7.37
N GLN A 49 -18.22 -7.26 8.31
CA GLN A 49 -18.58 -7.31 9.74
C GLN A 49 -18.23 -6.04 10.52
N THR A 50 -17.19 -5.33 10.11
CA THR A 50 -16.67 -4.18 10.86
C THR A 50 -16.59 -2.94 9.98
N GLU A 51 -16.50 -1.78 10.60
CA GLU A 51 -16.34 -0.50 9.90
C GLU A 51 -15.02 -0.47 9.13
N GLU A 52 -13.93 -0.96 9.72
CA GLU A 52 -12.61 -0.99 9.10
C GLU A 52 -12.61 -1.84 7.82
N GLN A 53 -13.39 -2.93 7.81
CA GLN A 53 -13.60 -3.75 6.61
C GLN A 53 -14.36 -3.00 5.52
N TYR A 54 -15.32 -2.16 5.90
CA TYR A 54 -16.09 -1.36 4.96
C TYR A 54 -15.24 -0.22 4.39
N VAL A 55 -14.47 0.47 5.23
CA VAL A 55 -13.48 1.48 4.80
C VAL A 55 -12.44 0.86 3.87
N PHE A 56 -11.89 -0.29 4.22
CA PHE A 56 -10.92 -1.00 3.37
C PHE A 56 -11.47 -1.32 1.97
N ILE A 57 -12.75 -1.66 1.83
CA ILE A 57 -13.37 -1.89 0.52
C ILE A 57 -13.36 -0.61 -0.32
N HIS A 58 -13.70 0.54 0.28
CA HIS A 58 -13.64 1.83 -0.39
C HIS A 58 -12.21 2.16 -0.84
N ASP A 59 -11.24 2.01 0.06
CA ASP A 59 -9.83 2.29 -0.23
C ASP A 59 -9.30 1.40 -1.36
N ALA A 60 -9.58 0.09 -1.31
CA ALA A 60 -9.13 -0.86 -2.32
C ALA A 60 -9.71 -0.57 -3.72
N ILE A 61 -10.99 -0.20 -3.80
CA ILE A 61 -11.63 0.15 -5.07
C ILE A 61 -11.09 1.49 -5.59
N LEU A 62 -10.91 2.47 -4.70
CA LEU A 62 -10.35 3.78 -5.07
C LEU A 62 -8.93 3.62 -5.62
N GLU A 63 -8.08 2.84 -4.93
CA GLU A 63 -6.71 2.56 -5.35
C GLU A 63 -6.69 1.87 -6.73
N ALA A 64 -7.52 0.85 -6.94
CA ALA A 64 -7.62 0.17 -8.22
C ALA A 64 -8.04 1.12 -9.36
N CYS A 65 -9.00 2.02 -9.10
CA CYS A 65 -9.43 3.02 -10.08
C CYS A 65 -8.37 4.09 -10.38
N LEU A 66 -7.54 4.46 -9.41
CA LEU A 66 -6.48 5.45 -9.59
C LEU A 66 -5.24 4.86 -10.27
N CYS A 67 -4.86 3.64 -9.89
CA CYS A 67 -3.63 2.99 -10.35
C CYS A 67 -3.81 2.22 -11.66
N GLY A 68 -4.97 1.57 -11.86
CA GLY A 68 -5.18 0.65 -12.98
C GLY A 68 -4.26 -0.58 -12.94
N ASP A 69 -4.17 -1.30 -14.06
CA ASP A 69 -3.21 -2.40 -14.23
C ASP A 69 -1.89 -1.89 -14.81
N THR A 70 -0.86 -1.88 -13.97
CA THR A 70 0.51 -1.48 -14.32
C THR A 70 1.42 -2.67 -14.62
N THR A 71 0.86 -3.89 -14.71
CA THR A 71 1.63 -5.12 -14.96
C THR A 71 2.11 -5.17 -16.41
N ILE A 72 3.43 -5.24 -16.61
CA ILE A 72 4.02 -5.34 -17.94
C ILE A 72 4.67 -6.72 -18.14
N PRO A 73 4.21 -7.54 -19.10
CA PRO A 73 4.91 -8.76 -19.47
C PRO A 73 6.34 -8.46 -19.93
N ALA A 74 7.31 -9.28 -19.50
CA ALA A 74 8.73 -9.04 -19.81
C ALA A 74 9.02 -8.91 -21.31
N SER A 75 8.25 -9.61 -22.16
CA SER A 75 8.36 -9.52 -23.63
C SER A 75 7.99 -8.15 -24.20
N GLN A 76 7.18 -7.37 -23.48
CA GLN A 76 6.65 -6.07 -23.91
C GLN A 76 7.39 -4.89 -23.26
N LEU A 77 8.18 -5.14 -22.21
CA LEU A 77 8.84 -4.11 -21.40
C LEU A 77 9.56 -3.04 -22.23
N ARG A 78 10.31 -3.44 -23.25
CA ARG A 78 11.03 -2.50 -24.11
C ARG A 78 10.10 -1.53 -24.84
N SER A 79 9.01 -2.03 -25.41
CA SER A 79 8.05 -1.21 -26.14
C SER A 79 7.37 -0.22 -25.20
N VAL A 80 6.82 -0.75 -24.11
CA VAL A 80 6.10 0.05 -23.11
C VAL A 80 7.02 1.12 -22.52
N TYR A 81 8.28 0.81 -22.24
CA TYR A 81 9.26 1.80 -21.76
C TYR A 81 9.44 2.98 -22.74
N TYR A 82 9.55 2.72 -24.04
CA TYR A 82 9.67 3.82 -25.03
C TYR A 82 8.40 4.67 -25.07
N ASP A 83 7.23 4.03 -25.04
CA ASP A 83 5.94 4.73 -25.05
C ASP A 83 5.75 5.55 -23.77
N MET A 84 6.10 5.01 -22.60
CA MET A 84 6.01 5.68 -21.30
C MET A 84 6.92 6.91 -21.17
N ASN A 85 8.03 6.96 -21.91
CA ASN A 85 8.94 8.10 -21.91
C ASN A 85 8.60 9.15 -22.97
N ARG A 86 7.62 8.89 -23.86
CA ARG A 86 7.25 9.83 -24.90
C ARG A 86 6.55 11.04 -24.28
N LEU A 87 7.09 12.23 -24.55
CA LEU A 87 6.49 13.48 -24.11
C LEU A 87 5.26 13.82 -24.95
N ASP A 88 4.18 14.20 -24.28
CA ASP A 88 3.06 14.89 -24.91
C ASP A 88 3.47 16.36 -25.15
N PRO A 89 3.51 16.83 -26.41
CA PRO A 89 3.87 18.21 -26.73
C PRO A 89 2.95 19.28 -26.13
N GLN A 90 1.70 18.94 -25.79
CA GLN A 90 0.73 19.89 -25.23
C GLN A 90 0.90 20.07 -23.73
N THR A 91 1.12 18.98 -23.00
CA THR A 91 1.20 18.99 -21.53
C THR A 91 2.63 19.02 -21.01
N ASN A 92 3.62 18.76 -21.86
CA ASN A 92 5.03 18.55 -21.49
C ASN A 92 5.18 17.51 -20.37
N SER A 93 4.34 16.49 -20.42
CA SER A 93 4.24 15.37 -19.49
C SER A 93 4.45 14.06 -20.24
N SER A 94 4.90 13.04 -19.53
CA SER A 94 5.03 11.68 -20.07
C SER A 94 4.26 10.71 -19.16
N PRO A 95 3.78 9.58 -19.67
CA PRO A 95 3.06 8.60 -18.85
C PRO A 95 3.81 8.18 -17.59
N ILE A 96 5.14 7.96 -17.66
CA ILE A 96 5.95 7.60 -16.48
C ILE A 96 5.95 8.70 -15.40
N LYS A 97 5.86 9.97 -15.80
CA LYS A 97 5.77 11.10 -14.88
C LYS A 97 4.39 11.17 -14.23
N GLU A 98 3.35 10.77 -14.97
CA GLU A 98 1.98 10.68 -14.47
C GLU A 98 1.84 9.52 -13.49
N GLU A 99 2.37 8.34 -13.80
CA GLU A 99 2.43 7.20 -12.86
C GLU A 99 3.15 7.59 -11.56
N PHE A 100 4.29 8.28 -11.66
CA PHE A 100 5.00 8.77 -10.47
C PHE A 100 4.18 9.79 -9.66
N ARG A 101 3.34 10.61 -10.30
CA ARG A 101 2.42 11.50 -9.58
C ARG A 101 1.33 10.70 -8.88
N THR A 102 0.74 9.72 -9.56
CA THR A 102 -0.25 8.82 -8.97
C THR A 102 0.33 8.13 -7.73
N LEU A 103 1.57 7.62 -7.81
CA LEU A 103 2.27 7.03 -6.66
C LEU A 103 2.30 7.99 -5.46
N ASN A 104 2.65 9.26 -5.67
CA ASN A 104 2.65 10.25 -4.59
C ASN A 104 1.25 10.56 -4.03
N MET A 105 0.20 10.44 -4.86
CA MET A 105 -1.18 10.67 -4.43
C MET A 105 -1.73 9.50 -3.59
N VAL A 106 -1.39 8.27 -3.97
CA VAL A 106 -1.90 7.06 -3.30
C VAL A 106 -1.03 6.62 -2.11
N THR A 107 0.23 7.08 -2.04
CA THR A 107 1.10 6.78 -0.90
C THR A 107 0.61 7.52 0.35
N PRO A 108 0.25 6.79 1.43
CA PRO A 108 -0.16 7.43 2.67
C PRO A 108 0.94 8.31 3.24
N THR A 109 0.61 9.56 3.58
CA THR A 109 1.57 10.43 4.29
C THR A 109 1.74 9.93 5.71
N LEU A 110 2.99 9.59 6.08
CA LEU A 110 3.32 9.25 7.45
C LEU A 110 3.13 10.48 8.34
N ARG A 111 2.39 10.29 9.43
CA ARG A 111 2.22 11.31 10.45
C ARG A 111 3.34 11.21 11.47
N VAL A 112 3.56 12.29 12.21
CA VAL A 112 4.54 12.33 13.30
C VAL A 112 4.27 11.23 14.34
N GLU A 113 3.00 10.94 14.59
CA GLU A 113 2.54 9.86 15.48
C GLU A 113 2.92 8.46 15.00
N ASP A 114 3.08 8.26 13.68
CA ASP A 114 3.50 6.98 13.10
C ASP A 114 5.00 6.70 13.33
N CYS A 115 5.80 7.72 13.66
CA CYS A 115 7.26 7.63 13.81
C CYS A 115 7.73 7.97 15.23
N SER A 116 6.88 7.70 16.23
CA SER A 116 7.08 8.18 17.61
C SER A 116 8.36 7.64 18.24
N ILE A 117 8.78 6.41 17.90
CA ILE A 117 10.00 5.79 18.45
C ILE A 117 11.25 6.42 17.86
N ALA A 118 11.23 6.71 16.56
CA ALA A 118 12.33 7.35 15.85
C ALA A 118 12.59 8.79 16.36
N LEU A 119 11.53 9.46 16.80
CA LEU A 119 11.53 10.84 17.32
C LEU A 119 11.87 10.96 18.81
N LEU A 120 12.19 9.87 19.50
CA LEU A 120 12.64 9.95 20.89
C LEU A 120 13.98 10.68 20.96
N PRO A 121 14.21 11.59 21.93
CA PRO A 121 15.46 12.34 22.02
C PRO A 121 16.73 11.47 22.02
N ARG A 122 16.66 10.28 22.63
CA ARG A 122 17.75 9.29 22.66
C ARG A 122 18.07 8.63 21.31
N ASN A 123 17.23 8.83 20.30
CA ASN A 123 17.35 8.25 18.96
C ASN A 123 17.65 9.31 17.89
N HIS A 124 17.59 10.61 18.20
CA HIS A 124 17.85 11.69 17.24
C HIS A 124 19.20 11.54 16.54
N GLU A 125 20.27 11.30 17.30
CA GLU A 125 21.62 11.13 16.74
C GLU A 125 21.80 9.85 15.92
N LYS A 126 20.83 8.92 15.99
CA LYS A 126 20.82 7.67 15.21
C LYS A 126 20.07 7.81 13.90
N ASN A 127 19.50 8.98 13.63
CA ASN A 127 18.85 9.32 12.37
C ASN A 127 19.77 10.22 11.56
N ARG A 128 20.11 9.79 10.34
CA ARG A 128 20.88 10.62 9.40
C ARG A 128 20.08 11.83 8.94
N CYS A 129 18.79 11.63 8.67
CA CYS A 129 17.85 12.64 8.21
C CYS A 129 16.56 12.55 9.05
N MET A 130 16.09 13.70 9.56
CA MET A 130 14.85 13.74 10.35
C MET A 130 13.58 13.78 9.48
N ASP A 131 13.73 14.02 8.17
CA ASP A 131 12.64 13.94 7.19
C ASP A 131 12.43 12.51 6.67
N VAL A 132 13.34 11.59 7.00
CA VAL A 132 13.32 10.18 6.57
C VAL A 132 13.35 9.28 7.80
N LEU A 133 12.17 9.02 8.35
CA LEU A 133 12.00 8.20 9.55
C LEU A 133 11.14 6.97 9.25
N PRO A 134 11.49 5.80 9.82
CA PRO A 134 10.70 4.60 9.65
C PRO A 134 9.43 4.69 10.50
N PRO A 135 8.29 4.20 10.00
CA PRO A 135 7.10 4.08 10.83
C PRO A 135 7.29 2.98 11.88
N ASP A 136 6.76 3.19 13.07
CA ASP A 136 6.92 2.34 14.25
C ASP A 136 6.51 0.88 13.97
N ARG A 137 5.47 0.69 13.15
CA ARG A 137 4.95 -0.62 12.73
C ARG A 137 5.93 -1.44 11.87
N CYS A 138 6.92 -0.80 11.26
CA CYS A 138 7.90 -1.42 10.39
C CYS A 138 9.29 -1.53 11.03
N LEU A 139 9.46 -1.13 12.30
CA LEU A 139 10.79 -1.18 12.93
C LEU A 139 11.28 -2.61 13.14
N PRO A 140 12.57 -2.89 12.85
CA PRO A 140 13.16 -4.19 13.16
C PRO A 140 13.31 -4.38 14.67
N PHE A 141 13.08 -5.60 15.14
CA PHE A 141 13.32 -5.96 16.53
C PHE A 141 14.82 -6.20 16.78
N LEU A 142 15.41 -5.45 17.71
CA LEU A 142 16.83 -5.55 18.08
C LEU A 142 17.00 -6.12 19.49
N ILE A 143 17.95 -7.04 19.64
CA ILE A 143 18.37 -7.60 20.93
C ILE A 143 19.78 -7.10 21.22
N THR A 144 19.99 -6.48 22.38
CA THR A 144 21.32 -6.08 22.83
C THR A 144 21.90 -7.16 23.75
N ILE A 145 23.15 -7.56 23.47
CA ILE A 145 23.82 -8.66 24.18
C ILE A 145 24.58 -8.15 25.42
N ASP A 146 25.00 -6.88 25.41
CA ASP A 146 25.97 -6.33 26.36
C ASP A 146 25.41 -5.26 27.32
N GLY A 147 24.09 -5.21 27.50
CA GLY A 147 23.45 -4.31 28.47
C GLY A 147 23.34 -2.84 28.03
N GLU A 148 23.84 -2.47 26.85
CA GLU A 148 23.45 -1.21 26.22
C GLU A 148 21.96 -1.23 25.87
N SER A 149 21.24 -0.18 26.24
CA SER A 149 19.77 -0.12 26.17
C SER A 149 19.22 0.33 24.81
N SER A 150 20.02 0.28 23.74
CA SER A 150 19.62 0.79 22.42
C SER A 150 18.98 -0.30 21.56
N ASN A 151 17.66 -0.35 21.55
CA ASN A 151 16.85 -1.23 20.72
C ASN A 151 16.33 -0.55 19.43
N TYR A 152 16.99 0.52 18.99
CA TYR A 152 16.57 1.31 17.83
C TYR A 152 17.69 1.43 16.78
N ILE A 153 17.30 1.26 15.52
CA ILE A 153 18.05 1.62 14.32
C ILE A 153 17.07 2.27 13.34
N ASN A 154 17.50 3.29 12.60
CA ASN A 154 16.70 3.85 11.52
C ASN A 154 16.71 2.88 10.33
N ALA A 155 15.74 1.97 10.32
CA ALA A 155 15.51 1.03 9.25
C ALA A 155 14.05 0.56 9.27
N ALA A 156 13.53 0.14 8.11
CA ALA A 156 12.19 -0.41 7.99
C ALA A 156 12.23 -1.82 7.40
N LEU A 157 11.40 -2.71 7.95
CA LEU A 157 11.07 -4.01 7.39
C LEU A 157 10.18 -3.79 6.16
N MET A 158 10.62 -4.32 5.03
CA MET A 158 9.86 -4.34 3.78
C MET A 158 9.46 -5.77 3.43
N ASP A 159 8.24 -5.93 2.91
CA ASP A 159 7.78 -7.21 2.38
C ASP A 159 8.46 -7.53 1.04
N ASP A 160 9.02 -8.73 0.91
CA ASP A 160 9.54 -9.26 -0.37
C ASP A 160 8.51 -10.22 -1.02
N GLN A 161 8.66 -10.47 -2.33
CA GLN A 161 7.86 -11.43 -3.11
C GLN A 161 7.82 -12.82 -2.47
N TYR A 162 8.91 -13.21 -1.79
CA TYR A 162 8.94 -14.38 -0.93
C TYR A 162 8.53 -13.94 0.47
N LYS A 163 7.26 -14.18 0.81
CA LYS A 163 6.48 -13.83 2.03
C LYS A 163 7.13 -14.08 3.42
N PHE A 164 8.39 -14.48 3.49
CA PHE A 164 9.17 -14.76 4.70
C PHE A 164 10.57 -14.10 4.72
N CYS A 165 10.91 -13.28 3.72
CA CYS A 165 12.13 -12.49 3.71
C CYS A 165 11.75 -11.02 3.95
N TYR A 166 12.21 -10.45 5.06
CA TYR A 166 12.14 -9.00 5.27
C TYR A 166 13.42 -8.37 4.74
N GLU A 167 13.30 -7.42 3.83
CA GLU A 167 14.42 -6.57 3.47
C GLU A 167 14.51 -5.40 4.46
N VAL A 168 15.74 -5.07 4.86
CA VAL A 168 16.01 -3.91 5.72
C VAL A 168 16.47 -2.78 4.80
N ALA A 169 15.60 -1.79 4.60
CA ALA A 169 15.99 -0.58 3.90
C ALA A 169 16.90 0.27 4.81
N LEU A 170 18.19 0.29 4.49
CA LEU A 170 19.18 1.20 5.09
C LEU A 170 19.50 2.31 4.10
N GLU A 171 19.43 3.55 4.54
CA GLU A 171 19.88 4.68 3.72
C GLU A 171 21.41 4.69 3.62
N TYR A 172 21.93 4.09 2.54
CA TYR A 172 23.31 4.26 2.08
C TYR A 172 23.36 5.35 1.00
N LEU A 173 23.07 6.61 1.37
CA LEU A 173 23.47 7.73 0.52
C LEU A 173 24.98 7.94 0.71
N ASN A 174 25.72 7.78 -0.39
CA ASN A 174 27.16 8.06 -0.45
C ASN A 174 27.45 9.44 0.15
N SER A 175 28.24 9.47 1.22
CA SER A 175 28.92 10.68 1.64
C SER A 175 30.02 10.97 0.61
N GLY A 176 29.72 11.80 -0.39
CA GLY A 176 30.69 12.23 -1.42
C GLY A 176 30.06 13.04 -2.53
#